data_AF-A0A955X1Z0-F1
#
_entry.id   AF-A0A955X1Z0-F1
#
_cell.length_a   1.000
_cell.length_b   1.000
_cell.length_c   1.000
_cell.angle_alpha   90.00
_cell.angle_beta   90.00
_cell.angle_gamma   90.00
#
_symmetry.space_group_name_H-M   'P 1'
#
loop_
_entity.id
_entity.type
_entity.pdbx_description
1 polymer ?
#
loop_
_entity_poly.entity_id
_entity_poly.type
_entity_poly.pdbx_seq_one_letter_code
_entity_poly.pdbx_strand_id
1 'polypeptide(L)'
;MKPMLMIAAVALLGLAGCKDVGDACSVSGDGFTRRDPCAALSENICLNWEITCPDGQRLTPNECVGAVCGEGGDCPNGQICLQIDAFPQNSRCVKADLCD
;
A
#
# COMPACT_ATOMS: atom_id res chain seq x y z
N MET A 1 -2.51 -22.34 47.83
CA MET A 1 -3.30 -22.38 46.59
C MET A 1 -3.89 -20.99 46.37
N LYS A 2 -3.33 -20.20 45.46
CA LYS A 2 -3.76 -18.82 45.19
C LYS A 2 -3.86 -18.66 43.67
N PRO A 3 -5.02 -18.26 43.12
CA PRO A 3 -5.30 -18.42 41.70
C PRO A 3 -4.58 -17.35 40.86
N MET A 4 -4.12 -17.83 39.70
CA MET A 4 -4.06 -17.15 38.41
C MET A 4 -4.48 -15.67 38.40
N LEU A 5 -3.56 -14.81 37.93
CA LEU A 5 -3.94 -13.68 37.09
C LEU A 5 -3.01 -13.69 35.86
N MET A 6 -3.44 -14.40 34.81
CA MET A 6 -2.91 -14.18 33.46
C MET A 6 -3.30 -12.77 33.05
N ILE A 7 -2.33 -11.86 33.01
CA ILE A 7 -2.48 -10.61 32.30
C ILE A 7 -2.33 -10.96 30.82
N ALA A 8 -3.46 -11.26 30.18
CA ALA A 8 -3.56 -11.28 28.73
C ALA A 8 -3.36 -9.83 28.26
N ALA A 9 -2.15 -9.50 27.83
CA ALA A 9 -1.87 -8.29 27.08
C ALA A 9 -2.57 -8.42 25.73
N VAL A 10 -3.84 -8.00 25.68
CA VAL A 10 -4.56 -7.80 24.43
C VAL A 10 -3.88 -6.61 23.75
N ALA A 11 -2.91 -6.92 22.89
CA ALA A 11 -2.37 -5.98 21.93
C ALA A 11 -3.50 -5.62 20.95
N LEU A 12 -4.28 -4.58 21.29
CA LEU A 12 -5.08 -3.82 20.34
C LEU A 12 -4.11 -3.08 19.41
N LEU A 13 -3.52 -3.83 18.49
CA LEU A 13 -2.73 -3.28 17.39
C LEU A 13 -3.69 -2.64 16.38
N GLY A 14 -3.84 -1.32 16.53
CA GLY A 14 -3.88 -0.38 15.42
C GLY A 14 -5.07 -0.47 14.46
N LEU A 15 -6.15 0.23 14.80
CA LEU A 15 -6.97 0.91 13.79
C LEU A 15 -6.19 2.15 13.28
N ALA A 16 -5.04 1.94 12.62
CA ALA A 16 -4.33 2.99 11.90
C ALA A 16 -5.03 3.16 10.54
N GLY A 17 -6.16 3.86 10.57
CA GLY A 17 -7.10 3.99 9.45
C GLY A 17 -6.72 5.00 8.37
N CYS A 18 -5.58 5.67 8.45
CA CYS A 18 -5.05 6.47 7.34
C CYS A 18 -3.74 5.82 6.90
N LYS A 19 -3.73 5.27 5.69
CA LYS A 19 -2.56 4.65 5.06
C LYS A 19 -2.18 5.53 3.88
N ASP A 20 -1.11 6.29 4.06
CA ASP A 20 -0.60 7.23 3.09
C ASP A 20 0.23 6.52 2.01
N VAL A 21 0.52 7.21 0.91
CA VAL A 21 1.37 6.67 -0.15
C VAL A 21 2.78 6.43 0.38
N GLY A 22 3.30 5.21 0.20
CA GLY A 22 4.57 4.75 0.75
C GLY A 22 4.48 4.20 2.18
N ASP A 23 3.27 3.99 2.70
CA ASP A 23 3.08 3.23 3.94
C ASP A 23 3.05 1.72 3.67
N ALA A 24 3.79 0.97 4.50
CA ALA A 24 3.77 -0.47 4.45
C ALA A 24 2.35 -1.02 4.67
N CYS A 25 1.97 -1.97 3.82
CA CYS A 25 0.65 -2.55 3.73
C CYS A 25 0.73 -4.08 3.63
N SER A 26 -0.39 -4.76 3.85
CA SER A 26 -0.48 -6.19 3.60
C SER A 26 -1.92 -6.54 3.25
N VAL A 27 -2.11 -7.05 2.04
CA VAL A 27 -3.43 -7.55 1.61
C VAL A 27 -3.70 -8.86 2.34
N SER A 28 -4.88 -8.97 2.94
CA SER A 28 -5.34 -10.19 3.60
C SER A 28 -6.66 -10.66 3.00
N GLY A 29 -6.97 -11.95 3.12
CA GLY A 29 -8.19 -12.51 2.59
C GLY A 29 -8.35 -13.99 2.91
N ASP A 30 -9.57 -14.48 2.79
CA ASP A 30 -9.97 -15.88 3.00
C ASP A 30 -10.32 -16.59 1.69
N GLY A 31 -9.94 -16.01 0.55
CA GLY A 31 -10.26 -16.50 -0.80
C GLY A 31 -11.61 -16.04 -1.34
N PHE A 32 -12.53 -15.60 -0.47
CA PHE A 32 -13.82 -15.01 -0.86
C PHE A 32 -13.87 -13.51 -0.61
N THR A 33 -13.01 -13.01 0.28
CA THR A 33 -12.88 -11.60 0.60
C THR A 33 -11.42 -11.17 0.43
N ARG A 34 -11.22 -10.01 -0.21
CA ARG A 34 -9.94 -9.30 -0.23
C ARG A 34 -10.08 -8.06 0.64
N ARG A 35 -9.18 -7.90 1.59
CA ARG A 35 -9.07 -6.69 2.43
C ARG A 35 -7.79 -5.99 2.05
N ASP A 36 -7.97 -4.84 1.39
CA ASP A 36 -6.89 -3.91 1.11
C ASP A 36 -6.88 -2.83 2.18
N PRO A 37 -5.83 -2.74 3.02
CA PRO A 37 -5.79 -1.76 4.10
C PRO A 37 -5.56 -0.33 3.61
N CYS A 38 -5.12 -0.12 2.36
CA CYS A 38 -4.93 1.22 1.78
C CYS A 38 -6.24 1.80 1.22
N ALA A 39 -7.19 0.95 0.82
CA ALA A 39 -8.44 1.34 0.18
C ALA A 39 -9.51 1.90 1.13
N ALA A 40 -9.23 1.99 2.43
CA ALA A 40 -10.25 2.28 3.44
C ALA A 40 -10.75 3.73 3.44
N LEU A 41 -9.93 4.71 3.03
CA LEU A 41 -10.26 6.15 3.06
C LEU A 41 -9.70 6.95 1.87
N SER A 42 -9.11 6.31 0.86
CA SER A 42 -8.46 6.98 -0.28
C SER A 42 -8.51 6.09 -1.51
N GLU A 43 -8.28 6.64 -2.71
CA GLU A 43 -8.12 5.87 -3.97
C GLU A 43 -6.81 5.05 -4.01
N ASN A 44 -6.22 4.80 -2.84
CA ASN A 44 -4.97 4.10 -2.65
C ASN A 44 -5.19 2.60 -2.69
N ILE A 45 -4.18 1.86 -3.15
CA ILE A 45 -4.18 0.39 -3.15
C ILE A 45 -2.88 -0.14 -2.56
N CYS A 46 -2.94 -1.32 -1.96
CA CYS A 46 -1.75 -2.01 -1.51
C CYS A 46 -1.11 -2.74 -2.70
N LEU A 47 0.10 -2.31 -3.08
CA LEU A 47 0.85 -2.92 -4.16
C LEU A 47 1.69 -4.07 -3.62
N ASN A 48 1.12 -5.28 -3.61
CA ASN A 48 1.73 -6.46 -2.98
C ASN A 48 2.54 -7.34 -3.95
N TRP A 49 2.95 -6.81 -5.09
CA TRP A 49 3.79 -7.49 -6.09
C TRP A 49 4.96 -6.60 -6.52
N GLU A 50 6.01 -7.22 -7.05
CA GLU A 50 7.18 -6.50 -7.55
C GLU A 50 6.89 -5.84 -8.90
N ILE A 51 7.41 -4.62 -9.08
CA ILE A 51 7.33 -3.86 -10.34
C ILE A 51 8.72 -3.35 -10.69
N THR A 52 9.04 -3.36 -11.98
CA THR A 52 10.28 -2.76 -12.48
C THR A 52 10.04 -1.28 -12.75
N CYS A 53 10.84 -0.44 -12.11
CA CYS A 53 10.85 0.99 -12.32
C CYS A 53 11.50 1.35 -13.68
N PRO A 54 11.28 2.56 -14.23
CA PRO A 54 11.77 2.94 -15.55
C PRO A 54 13.30 2.93 -15.69
N ASP A 55 14.01 3.12 -14.59
CA ASP A 55 15.47 3.03 -14.47
C ASP A 55 15.99 1.59 -14.33
N GLY A 56 15.09 0.60 -14.26
CA GLY A 56 15.40 -0.80 -14.05
C GLY A 56 15.50 -1.23 -12.59
N GLN A 57 15.29 -0.32 -11.63
CA GLN A 57 15.19 -0.67 -10.21
C GLN A 57 13.90 -1.44 -9.92
N ARG A 58 13.80 -2.00 -8.70
CA ARG A 58 12.59 -2.70 -8.26
C ARG A 58 11.85 -1.85 -7.24
N LEU A 59 10.56 -1.68 -7.46
CA LEU A 59 9.70 -1.07 -6.46
C LEU A 59 9.61 -1.97 -5.22
N THR A 60 9.70 -1.37 -4.04
CA THR A 60 9.48 -2.05 -2.76
C THR A 60 8.04 -2.60 -2.68
N PRO A 61 7.83 -3.93 -2.64
CA PRO A 61 6.49 -4.50 -2.59
C PRO A 61 5.88 -4.31 -1.20
N ASN A 62 4.56 -4.45 -1.14
CA ASN A 62 3.75 -4.30 0.07
C ASN A 62 3.72 -2.86 0.58
N GLU A 63 3.59 -1.92 -0.35
CA GLU A 63 3.52 -0.49 -0.06
C GLU A 63 2.22 0.09 -0.63
N CYS A 64 1.61 1.03 0.09
CA CYS A 64 0.43 1.74 -0.41
C CYS A 64 0.83 2.67 -1.55
N VAL A 65 0.16 2.55 -2.69
CA VAL A 65 0.30 3.47 -3.82
C VAL A 65 -0.96 4.32 -3.94
N GLY A 66 -0.80 5.51 -4.50
CA GLY A 66 -1.84 6.52 -4.62
C GLY A 66 -2.87 6.22 -5.71
N ALA A 67 -3.62 7.26 -6.07
CA ALA A 67 -4.62 7.23 -7.14
C ALA A 67 -4.00 6.94 -8.52
N VAL A 68 -4.88 6.73 -9.51
CA VAL A 68 -4.51 6.71 -10.93
C VAL A 68 -3.85 8.04 -11.28
N CYS A 69 -2.79 8.00 -12.09
CA CYS A 69 -2.15 9.22 -12.56
C CYS A 69 -3.15 10.13 -13.30
N GLY A 70 -3.01 11.45 -13.10
CA GLY A 70 -3.78 12.44 -13.85
C GLY A 70 -3.41 12.51 -15.33
N GLU A 71 -4.14 13.33 -16.09
CA GLU A 71 -3.79 13.62 -17.48
C GLU A 71 -2.34 14.14 -17.57
N GLY A 72 -1.57 13.60 -18.51
CA GLY A 72 -0.16 13.94 -18.67
C GLY A 72 0.79 13.30 -17.64
N GLY A 73 0.29 12.40 -16.77
CA GLY A 73 1.11 11.71 -15.76
C GLY A 73 1.31 12.51 -14.48
N ASP A 74 0.41 13.45 -14.17
CA ASP A 74 0.50 14.29 -12.98
C ASP A 74 0.19 13.49 -11.70
N CYS A 75 0.97 13.75 -10.66
CA CYS A 75 0.89 13.10 -9.36
C CYS A 75 1.23 14.10 -8.24
N PRO A 76 0.50 14.07 -7.10
CA PRO A 76 0.67 15.04 -6.04
C PRO A 76 1.96 14.80 -5.23
N ASN A 77 2.41 15.83 -4.51
CA ASN A 77 3.36 15.71 -3.40
C ASN A 77 4.68 14.97 -3.72
N GLY A 78 5.30 15.25 -4.86
CA GLY A 78 6.58 14.62 -5.22
C GLY A 78 6.48 13.11 -5.50
N GLN A 79 5.28 12.61 -5.73
CA GLN A 79 5.05 11.27 -6.27
C GLN A 79 5.35 11.26 -7.77
N ILE A 80 5.66 10.08 -8.29
CA ILE A 80 5.87 9.83 -9.71
C ILE A 80 4.76 8.95 -10.25
N CYS A 81 4.38 9.17 -11.50
CA CYS A 81 3.46 8.28 -12.19
C CYS A 81 4.21 7.03 -12.66
N LEU A 82 3.87 5.87 -12.10
CA LEU A 82 4.45 4.59 -12.46
C LEU A 82 3.40 3.66 -13.06
N GLN A 83 3.71 3.07 -14.20
CA GLN A 83 2.87 2.02 -14.78
C GLN A 83 3.00 0.74 -13.96
N ILE A 84 1.92 0.34 -13.29
CA ILE A 84 1.95 -0.79 -12.35
C ILE A 84 1.40 -2.12 -12.90
N ASP A 85 0.88 -2.10 -14.14
CA ASP A 85 0.39 -3.29 -14.83
C ASP A 85 0.52 -3.15 -16.36
N ALA A 86 -0.04 -4.09 -17.13
CA ALA A 86 0.06 -4.10 -18.59
C ALA A 86 -0.70 -2.96 -19.29
N PHE A 87 -1.52 -2.20 -18.55
CA PHE A 87 -2.45 -1.21 -19.06
C PHE A 87 -2.06 0.19 -18.57
N PRO A 88 -1.61 1.10 -19.47
CA PRO A 88 -1.12 2.41 -19.06
C PRO A 88 -2.13 3.25 -18.26
N GLN A 89 -3.43 3.06 -18.48
CA GLN A 89 -4.48 3.76 -17.72
C GLN A 89 -4.56 3.35 -16.25
N ASN A 90 -3.88 2.27 -15.86
CA ASN A 90 -3.78 1.84 -14.48
C ASN A 90 -2.50 2.30 -13.80
N SER A 91 -1.70 3.15 -14.46
CA SER A 91 -0.55 3.79 -13.81
C SER A 91 -0.99 4.51 -12.54
N ARG A 92 -0.17 4.43 -11.49
CA ARG A 92 -0.48 4.97 -10.16
C ARG A 92 0.59 5.96 -9.72
N CYS A 93 0.18 6.89 -8.88
CA CYS A 93 1.10 7.77 -8.20
C CYS A 93 1.81 7.03 -7.07
N VAL A 94 3.12 6.86 -7.20
CA VAL A 94 3.96 6.19 -6.20
C VAL A 94 4.94 7.19 -5.61
N LYS A 95 5.35 7.00 -4.37
CA LYS A 95 6.42 7.80 -3.76
C LYS A 95 7.70 7.64 -4.60
N ALA A 96 8.40 8.74 -4.90
CA ALA A 96 9.55 8.71 -5.81
C ALA A 96 10.70 7.83 -5.32
N ASP A 97 10.86 7.69 -4.00
CA ASP A 97 11.87 6.87 -3.34
C ASP A 97 11.47 5.39 -3.18
N LEU A 98 10.32 4.96 -3.72
CA LEU A 98 9.96 3.54 -3.76
C LEU A 98 10.75 2.74 -4.81
N CYS A 99 11.28 3.45 -5.81
CA CYS A 99 12.23 2.91 -6.78
C CYS A 99 13.64 3.13 -6.22
N ASP A 100 14.27 2.06 -5.70
CA ASP A 100 15.66 2.04 -5.23
C ASP A 100 16.34 0.70 -5.59
#